data_AF-A0A212KQP4-F1
#
_entry.id   AF-A0A212KQP4-F1
#
_cell.length_a   1.000
_cell.length_b   1.000
_cell.length_c   1.000
_cell.angle_alpha   90.00
_cell.angle_beta   90.00
_cell.angle_gamma   90.00
#
_symmetry.space_group_name_H-M   'P 1'
#
loop_
_entity.id
_entity.type
_entity.pdbx_description
1 polymer ?
#
loop_
_entity_poly.entity_id
_entity_poly.type
_entity_poly.pdbx_seq_one_letter_code
_entity_poly.pdbx_strand_id
1 'polypeptide(L)'
;MLRLLRRHQRALFIFITVFIIISFTFFGTSETQSISYSNDEIGSTLEGNTLFYKDVEVMRSFLKYDLEDQGNSENIFGGNFFNDGVLKEDFFKSGLAAVLITNYQDVFKDSLTGKHKAEKNFTLYQHPYIKTLGTAHIWKDFSPQLLEHYQKLNNTSNPLDSESVNSRIQLYLAEKKFNQDLLKRFIYFEESRNQSKGVPRDAYLMRRDLSLFNYKNIDDWFSDKFLNISAQFIYNVADLAEAKGYSVDSEEVEARILFLAKGNYEKFQSHLEKQEMDLDAYIKIQLTKLGLTHKDLFHVMRKVMLFRALTHDLASSVLDSPFSIESFNSFALEKVQVDRYELGSDTKMNNLKDLVLFEMYSNAVAKESFKGAIKEYKDVKTLKTQAPHLVQKKFKVKVSEISKSFLAARFSIKQTWD
;
A
#
# COMPACT_ATOMS: atom_id res chain seq x y z
N MET A 1 48.27 -35.36 6.54
CA MET A 1 47.43 -34.16 6.79
C MET A 1 46.71 -34.20 8.15
N LEU A 2 45.88 -35.20 8.46
CA LEU A 2 45.12 -35.27 9.72
C LEU A 2 45.98 -35.26 11.01
N ARG A 3 47.19 -35.84 10.99
CA ARG A 3 48.11 -35.87 12.14
C ARG A 3 48.72 -34.50 12.47
N LEU A 4 48.87 -33.63 11.47
CA LEU A 4 49.46 -32.29 11.59
C LEU A 4 48.41 -31.31 12.14
N LEU A 5 47.16 -31.42 11.65
CA LEU A 5 45.98 -30.76 12.21
C LEU A 5 45.76 -31.12 13.68
N ARG A 6 45.92 -32.39 14.07
CA ARG A 6 45.75 -32.84 15.46
C ARG A 6 46.85 -32.34 16.39
N ARG A 7 48.10 -32.26 15.90
CA ARG A 7 49.25 -31.78 16.68
C ARG A 7 49.21 -30.27 16.94
N HIS A 8 48.59 -29.49 16.04
CA HIS A 8 48.59 -28.02 16.13
C HIS A 8 47.19 -27.44 16.38
N GLN A 9 46.22 -28.30 16.73
CA GLN A 9 44.82 -27.94 16.94
C GLN A 9 44.64 -26.73 17.85
N ARG A 10 45.36 -26.67 18.97
CA ARG A 10 45.29 -25.53 19.91
C ARG A 10 45.78 -24.22 19.29
N ALA A 11 46.90 -24.25 18.57
CA ALA A 11 47.45 -23.06 17.91
C ALA A 11 46.54 -22.57 16.78
N LEU A 12 45.94 -23.50 16.02
CA LEU A 12 45.01 -23.21 14.94
C LEU A 12 43.71 -22.59 15.47
N PHE A 13 43.16 -23.11 16.57
CA PHE A 13 41.99 -22.50 17.23
C PHE A 13 42.29 -21.10 17.73
N ILE A 14 43.44 -20.87 18.37
CA ILE A 14 43.82 -19.51 18.82
C ILE A 14 43.91 -18.56 17.63
N PHE A 15 44.54 -18.99 16.53
CA PHE A 15 44.67 -18.16 15.34
C PHE A 15 43.31 -17.82 14.70
N ILE A 16 42.41 -18.81 14.60
CA ILE A 16 41.04 -18.61 14.10
C ILE A 16 40.26 -17.67 15.02
N THR A 17 40.33 -17.86 16.34
CA THR A 17 39.62 -17.01 17.30
C THR A 17 40.14 -15.58 17.25
N VAL A 18 41.46 -15.37 17.16
CA VAL A 18 42.05 -14.04 16.98
C VAL A 18 41.60 -13.43 15.66
N PHE A 19 41.55 -14.21 14.57
CA PHE A 19 41.07 -13.71 13.28
C PHE A 19 39.58 -13.36 13.30
N ILE A 20 38.75 -14.13 14.01
CA ILE A 20 37.33 -13.85 14.23
C ILE A 20 37.17 -12.58 15.07
N ILE A 21 37.90 -12.44 16.18
CA ILE A 21 37.87 -11.23 17.02
C ILE A 21 38.32 -10.03 16.20
N ILE A 22 39.47 -10.08 15.54
CA ILE A 22 39.95 -9.00 14.66
C ILE A 22 38.92 -8.69 13.58
N SER A 23 38.27 -9.70 12.98
CA SER A 23 37.21 -9.46 12.01
C SER A 23 36.01 -8.74 12.63
N PHE A 24 35.54 -9.13 13.81
CA PHE A 24 34.47 -8.40 14.51
C PHE A 24 34.89 -7.01 15.02
N THR A 25 36.18 -6.80 15.29
CA THR A 25 36.70 -5.51 15.80
C THR A 25 37.03 -4.52 14.68
N PHE A 26 37.48 -5.00 13.50
CA PHE A 26 37.78 -4.16 12.33
C PHE A 26 36.59 -4.03 11.37
N PHE A 27 35.74 -5.05 11.22
CA PHE A 27 34.55 -4.96 10.37
C PHE A 27 33.31 -4.51 11.14
N GLY A 28 33.35 -4.47 12.47
CA GLY A 28 32.24 -4.04 13.30
C GLY A 28 31.00 -4.93 13.12
N THR A 29 30.13 -4.94 14.12
CA THR A 29 28.71 -5.13 13.83
C THR A 29 28.33 -4.03 12.85
N SER A 30 27.89 -4.40 11.66
CA SER A 30 27.46 -3.49 10.61
C SER A 30 26.49 -2.44 11.17
N GLU A 31 27.02 -1.29 11.56
CA GLU A 31 26.27 -0.05 11.51
C GLU A 31 25.82 0.07 10.07
N THR A 32 24.50 -0.02 9.92
CA THR A 32 23.75 0.22 8.69
C THR A 32 24.43 1.31 7.88
N GLN A 33 24.85 0.98 6.65
CA GLN A 33 25.23 1.95 5.62
C GLN A 33 24.01 2.87 5.37
N SER A 34 23.84 3.86 6.24
CA SER A 34 22.91 4.96 6.03
C SER A 34 23.60 5.92 5.07
N ILE A 35 22.87 6.32 4.03
CA ILE A 35 23.37 7.33 3.10
C ILE A 35 23.38 8.65 3.90
N SER A 36 24.57 9.18 4.15
CA SER A 36 24.70 10.47 4.83
C SER A 36 24.46 11.59 3.82
N TYR A 37 23.30 12.21 3.88
CA TYR A 37 22.98 13.40 3.10
C TYR A 37 23.52 14.67 3.80
N SER A 38 23.90 15.66 2.99
CA SER A 38 24.27 16.97 3.53
C SER A 38 23.08 17.61 4.24
N ASN A 39 23.34 18.25 5.38
CA ASN A 39 22.32 18.93 6.18
C ASN A 39 22.24 20.43 5.85
N ASP A 40 22.46 20.77 4.58
CA ASP A 40 22.42 22.14 4.09
C ASP A 40 20.97 22.64 4.06
N GLU A 41 20.78 23.89 4.48
CA GLU A 41 19.50 24.59 4.33
C GLU A 41 19.30 24.93 2.84
N ILE A 42 18.15 24.53 2.30
CA ILE A 42 17.79 24.79 0.90
C ILE A 42 16.69 25.85 0.76
N GLY A 43 16.04 26.20 1.86
CA GLY A 43 15.02 27.24 1.91
C GLY A 43 14.11 27.07 3.12
N SER A 44 12.96 27.74 3.07
CA SER A 44 11.91 27.62 4.08
C SER A 44 10.59 27.21 3.46
N THR A 45 9.74 26.56 4.26
CA THR A 45 8.36 26.25 3.89
C THR A 45 7.52 27.52 3.88
N LEU A 46 6.29 27.43 3.36
CA LEU A 46 5.36 28.56 3.32
C LEU A 46 5.06 29.16 4.71
N GLU A 47 5.13 28.33 5.76
CA GLU A 47 4.95 28.73 7.16
C GLU A 47 6.26 29.22 7.83
N GLY A 48 7.37 29.27 7.07
CA GLY A 48 8.65 29.77 7.54
C GLY A 48 9.54 28.74 8.24
N ASN A 49 9.17 27.46 8.26
CA ASN A 49 10.04 26.42 8.82
C ASN A 49 11.22 26.14 7.88
N THR A 50 12.42 25.98 8.44
CA THR A 50 13.61 25.64 7.65
C THR A 50 13.46 24.26 7.01
N LEU A 51 13.72 24.18 5.71
CA LEU A 51 13.75 22.94 4.94
C LEU A 51 15.21 22.57 4.62
N PHE A 52 15.62 21.37 5.04
CA PHE A 52 16.95 20.86 4.80
C PHE A 52 17.01 19.96 3.56
N TYR A 53 18.15 19.96 2.87
CA TYR A 53 18.40 19.08 1.73
C TYR A 53 18.19 17.61 2.09
N LYS A 54 18.70 17.18 3.25
CA LYS A 54 18.51 15.82 3.77
C LYS A 54 17.04 15.41 3.82
N ASP A 55 16.16 16.28 4.29
CA ASP A 55 14.73 15.97 4.46
C ASP A 55 14.07 15.71 3.10
N VAL A 56 14.40 16.52 2.10
CA VAL A 56 13.94 16.32 0.73
C VAL A 56 14.48 15.02 0.15
N GLU A 57 15.76 14.71 0.28
CA GLU A 57 16.35 13.46 -0.24
C GLU A 57 15.76 12.20 0.41
N VAL A 58 15.51 12.25 1.72
CA VAL A 58 14.86 11.18 2.48
C VAL A 58 13.43 10.95 1.98
N MET A 59 12.65 12.02 1.81
CA MET A 59 11.30 11.94 1.23
C MET A 59 11.32 11.43 -0.21
N ARG A 60 12.25 11.90 -1.05
CA ARG A 60 12.40 11.40 -2.43
C ARG A 60 12.68 9.91 -2.46
N SER A 61 13.61 9.44 -1.62
CA SER A 61 13.97 8.02 -1.52
C SER A 61 12.75 7.18 -1.14
N PHE A 62 11.90 7.70 -0.24
CA PHE A 62 10.62 7.08 0.10
C PHE A 62 9.62 7.08 -1.07
N LEU A 63 9.48 8.18 -1.80
CA LEU A 63 8.47 8.32 -2.87
C LEU A 63 8.84 7.61 -4.17
N LYS A 64 10.14 7.33 -4.40
CA LYS A 64 10.66 6.82 -5.68
C LYS A 64 10.04 5.51 -6.13
N TYR A 65 9.77 4.63 -5.18
CA TYR A 65 9.13 3.34 -5.41
C TYR A 65 7.86 3.25 -4.56
N ASP A 66 6.88 2.48 -5.02
CA ASP A 66 5.71 2.09 -4.24
C ASP A 66 5.62 0.56 -4.08
N LEU A 67 4.53 0.11 -3.46
CA LEU A 67 4.25 -1.31 -3.27
C LEU A 67 4.12 -2.11 -4.58
N GLU A 68 3.60 -1.51 -5.64
CA GLU A 68 3.31 -2.21 -6.90
C GLU A 68 4.54 -2.39 -7.79
N ASP A 69 5.64 -1.68 -7.49
CA ASP A 69 6.92 -1.81 -8.18
C ASP A 69 7.61 -3.17 -7.98
N GLN A 70 7.15 -3.99 -7.03
CA GLN A 70 7.69 -5.32 -6.78
C GLN A 70 7.67 -6.22 -8.04
N GLY A 71 6.66 -6.08 -8.89
CA GLY A 71 6.52 -6.87 -10.12
C GLY A 71 7.38 -6.39 -11.30
N ASN A 72 7.98 -5.20 -11.21
CA ASN A 72 8.81 -4.64 -12.28
C ASN A 72 10.31 -4.84 -12.05
N SER A 73 10.70 -5.26 -10.84
CA SER A 73 12.09 -5.50 -10.47
C SER A 73 12.42 -6.99 -10.49
N GLU A 74 13.58 -7.36 -11.03
CA GLU A 74 14.15 -8.72 -10.89
C GLU A 74 14.45 -9.11 -9.42
N ASN A 75 14.27 -8.17 -8.48
CA ASN A 75 14.52 -8.33 -7.06
C ASN A 75 13.18 -8.47 -6.31
N ILE A 76 13.00 -9.55 -5.54
CA ILE A 76 11.79 -9.84 -4.74
C ILE A 76 11.45 -8.70 -3.74
N PHE A 77 12.40 -7.80 -3.51
CA PHE A 77 12.30 -6.67 -2.61
C PHE A 77 12.44 -5.30 -3.31
N GLY A 78 12.13 -5.17 -4.61
CA GLY A 78 12.35 -3.93 -5.34
C GLY A 78 11.31 -2.82 -5.12
N GLY A 79 10.19 -3.11 -4.45
CA GLY A 79 9.19 -2.10 -4.08
C GLY A 79 9.49 -1.43 -2.73
N ASN A 80 8.87 -0.27 -2.48
CA ASN A 80 8.86 0.34 -1.15
C ASN A 80 7.58 -0.07 -0.40
N PHE A 81 7.73 -0.98 0.56
CA PHE A 81 6.60 -1.53 1.31
C PHE A 81 6.03 -0.58 2.38
N PHE A 82 6.71 0.54 2.66
CA PHE A 82 6.17 1.58 3.52
C PHE A 82 5.42 2.66 2.72
N ASN A 83 5.51 2.64 1.38
CA ASN A 83 4.81 3.57 0.51
C ASN A 83 3.62 2.85 -0.15
N ASP A 84 2.42 3.17 0.31
CA ASP A 84 1.15 2.66 -0.24
C ASP A 84 0.72 3.34 -1.55
N GLY A 85 1.64 4.06 -2.19
CA GLY A 85 1.40 4.73 -3.46
C GLY A 85 1.05 6.21 -3.31
N VAL A 86 1.76 6.96 -2.45
CA VAL A 86 1.51 8.40 -2.24
C VAL A 86 1.41 9.17 -3.56
N LEU A 87 2.37 8.99 -4.46
CA LEU A 87 2.32 9.68 -5.76
C LEU A 87 1.20 9.15 -6.67
N LYS A 88 0.88 7.86 -6.59
CA LYS A 88 -0.19 7.27 -7.39
C LYS A 88 -1.57 7.75 -6.96
N GLU A 89 -1.87 7.63 -5.69
CA GLU A 89 -3.19 7.94 -5.12
C GLU A 89 -3.37 9.45 -4.96
N ASP A 90 -2.41 10.13 -4.33
CA ASP A 90 -2.58 11.51 -3.90
C ASP A 90 -2.15 12.54 -4.96
N PHE A 91 -1.29 12.15 -5.93
CA PHE A 91 -0.81 13.06 -6.98
C PHE A 91 -1.40 12.75 -8.36
N PHE A 92 -1.27 11.51 -8.82
CA PHE A 92 -1.67 11.15 -10.18
C PHE A 92 -3.18 11.00 -10.32
N LYS A 93 -3.84 10.24 -9.44
CA LYS A 93 -5.31 10.06 -9.50
C LYS A 93 -6.10 11.31 -9.13
N SER A 94 -5.57 12.15 -8.24
CA SER A 94 -6.20 13.42 -7.86
C SER A 94 -6.06 14.52 -8.92
N GLY A 95 -5.13 14.36 -9.88
CA GLY A 95 -4.77 15.39 -10.85
C GLY A 95 -3.76 16.43 -10.35
N LEU A 96 -3.35 16.37 -9.08
CA LEU A 96 -2.36 17.28 -8.50
C LEU A 96 -1.02 17.26 -9.24
N ALA A 97 -0.58 16.09 -9.73
CA ALA A 97 0.64 15.98 -10.54
C ALA A 97 0.59 16.84 -11.80
N ALA A 98 -0.56 16.88 -12.49
CA ALA A 98 -0.74 17.68 -13.69
C ALA A 98 -0.68 19.18 -13.37
N VAL A 99 -1.29 19.58 -12.25
CA VAL A 99 -1.23 20.96 -11.74
C VAL A 99 0.22 21.37 -11.44
N LEU A 100 0.98 20.52 -10.74
CA LEU A 100 2.39 20.79 -10.43
C LEU A 100 3.24 20.92 -11.70
N ILE A 101 3.15 19.96 -12.62
CA ILE A 101 3.96 20.00 -13.84
C ILE A 101 3.63 21.24 -14.69
N THR A 102 2.35 21.61 -14.76
CA THR A 102 1.89 22.78 -15.52
C THR A 102 2.30 24.11 -14.87
N ASN A 103 2.30 24.19 -13.54
CA ASN A 103 2.70 25.41 -12.82
C ASN A 103 4.23 25.59 -12.75
N TYR A 104 5.00 24.51 -12.86
CA TYR A 104 6.46 24.52 -12.84
C TYR A 104 7.08 24.15 -14.20
N GLN A 105 6.45 24.57 -15.31
CA GLN A 105 6.87 24.20 -16.67
C GLN A 105 8.35 24.50 -16.95
N ASP A 106 8.88 25.63 -16.49
CA ASP A 106 10.29 26.00 -16.69
C ASP A 106 11.26 24.98 -16.07
N VAL A 107 10.87 24.37 -14.95
CA VAL A 107 11.67 23.33 -14.28
C VAL A 107 11.68 22.05 -15.12
N PHE A 108 10.55 21.68 -15.71
CA PHE A 108 10.37 20.42 -16.44
C PHE A 108 10.70 20.49 -17.93
N LYS A 109 10.85 21.69 -18.49
CA LYS A 109 10.95 21.90 -19.94
C LYS A 109 12.03 21.06 -20.60
N ASP A 110 13.25 21.13 -20.09
CA ASP A 110 14.36 20.40 -20.70
C ASP A 110 14.23 18.89 -20.54
N SER A 111 13.79 18.42 -19.36
CA SER A 111 13.69 17.00 -19.05
C SER A 111 12.57 16.34 -19.84
N LEU A 112 11.36 16.91 -19.85
CA LEU A 112 10.22 16.36 -20.57
C LEU A 112 10.34 16.51 -22.09
N THR A 113 10.93 17.60 -22.58
CA THR A 113 11.20 17.75 -24.02
C THR A 113 12.23 16.73 -24.51
N GLY A 114 13.29 16.50 -23.73
CA GLY A 114 14.30 15.48 -24.03
C GLY A 114 13.69 14.07 -24.07
N LYS A 115 12.88 13.72 -23.06
CA LYS A 115 12.17 12.44 -23.00
C LYS A 115 11.21 12.26 -24.17
N HIS A 116 10.38 13.26 -24.47
CA HIS A 116 9.43 13.23 -25.59
C HIS A 116 10.09 12.93 -26.93
N LYS A 117 11.28 13.50 -27.20
CA LYS A 117 12.05 13.20 -28.42
C LYS A 117 12.48 11.74 -28.49
N ALA A 118 12.89 11.14 -27.37
CA ALA A 118 13.26 9.73 -27.32
C ALA A 118 12.04 8.82 -27.47
N GLU A 119 10.92 9.16 -26.82
CA GLU A 119 9.65 8.43 -26.85
C GLU A 119 9.06 8.35 -28.26
N LYS A 120 9.15 9.43 -29.05
CA LYS A 120 8.70 9.42 -30.47
C LYS A 120 9.42 8.41 -31.34
N ASN A 121 10.66 8.06 -30.98
CA ASN A 121 11.45 7.06 -31.70
C ASN A 121 11.32 5.65 -31.09
N PHE A 122 10.54 5.49 -30.02
CA PHE A 122 10.37 4.21 -29.35
C PHE A 122 9.50 3.27 -30.17
N THR A 123 10.01 2.07 -30.42
CA THR A 123 9.30 1.04 -31.17
C THR A 123 8.74 -0.01 -30.21
N LEU A 124 7.43 -0.15 -30.21
CA LEU A 124 6.74 -1.21 -29.48
C LEU A 124 7.19 -2.60 -29.96
N TYR A 125 7.16 -3.59 -29.07
CA TYR A 125 7.54 -4.94 -29.43
C TYR A 125 6.62 -5.53 -30.50
N GLN A 126 7.24 -6.20 -31.47
CA GLN A 126 6.59 -6.93 -32.54
C GLN A 126 7.24 -8.30 -32.65
N HIS A 127 6.44 -9.37 -32.65
CA HIS A 127 6.96 -10.72 -32.76
C HIS A 127 7.60 -10.94 -34.14
N PRO A 128 8.80 -11.55 -34.23
CA PRO A 128 9.57 -11.65 -35.47
C PRO A 128 8.88 -12.47 -36.57
N TYR A 129 8.10 -13.48 -36.18
CA TYR A 129 7.45 -14.40 -37.13
C TYR A 129 5.95 -14.17 -37.30
N ILE A 130 5.31 -13.42 -36.39
CA ILE A 130 3.85 -13.20 -36.38
C ILE A 130 3.60 -11.69 -36.35
N LYS A 131 3.35 -11.09 -37.51
CA LYS A 131 3.11 -9.64 -37.63
C LYS A 131 1.87 -9.14 -36.89
N THR A 132 0.92 -10.02 -36.61
CA THR A 132 -0.28 -9.66 -35.82
C THR A 132 -0.02 -9.75 -34.32
N LEU A 133 1.05 -10.42 -33.87
CA LEU A 133 1.37 -10.55 -32.45
C LEU A 133 2.39 -9.47 -32.06
N GLY A 134 1.89 -8.39 -31.48
CA GLY A 134 2.72 -7.28 -31.02
C GLY A 134 2.03 -6.52 -29.89
N THR A 135 2.79 -5.68 -29.20
CA THR A 135 2.31 -4.93 -28.04
C THR A 135 1.08 -4.10 -28.35
N ALA A 136 1.06 -3.40 -29.50
CA ALA A 136 -0.08 -2.58 -29.90
C ALA A 136 -1.37 -3.40 -30.11
N HIS A 137 -1.26 -4.61 -30.65
CA HIS A 137 -2.41 -5.49 -30.84
C HIS A 137 -2.94 -6.01 -29.50
N ILE A 138 -2.04 -6.47 -28.62
CA ILE A 138 -2.41 -6.92 -27.27
C ILE A 138 -3.07 -5.79 -26.48
N TRP A 139 -2.51 -4.56 -26.53
CA TRP A 139 -3.14 -3.43 -25.87
C TRP A 139 -4.50 -3.09 -26.46
N LYS A 140 -4.68 -3.15 -27.78
CA LYS A 140 -5.99 -2.92 -28.40
C LYS A 140 -7.08 -3.82 -27.82
N ASP A 141 -6.75 -5.08 -27.56
CA ASP A 141 -7.72 -6.09 -27.14
C ASP A 141 -7.89 -6.15 -25.62
N PHE A 142 -6.83 -5.91 -24.84
CA PHE A 142 -6.82 -6.10 -23.38
C PHE A 142 -6.67 -4.81 -22.56
N SER A 143 -6.16 -3.72 -23.15
CA SER A 143 -5.95 -2.44 -22.47
C SER A 143 -6.04 -1.25 -23.46
N PRO A 144 -7.22 -1.02 -24.08
CA PRO A 144 -7.35 -0.03 -25.16
C PRO A 144 -7.03 1.41 -24.70
N GLN A 145 -7.26 1.73 -23.42
CA GLN A 145 -6.89 3.00 -22.82
C GLN A 145 -5.36 3.25 -22.88
N LEU A 146 -4.56 2.20 -22.66
CA LEU A 146 -3.10 2.30 -22.70
C LEU A 146 -2.63 2.62 -24.14
N LEU A 147 -3.21 1.97 -25.14
CA LEU A 147 -2.94 2.27 -26.55
C LEU A 147 -3.36 3.71 -26.91
N GLU A 148 -4.53 4.15 -26.45
CA GLU A 148 -5.04 5.51 -26.68
C GLU A 148 -4.08 6.56 -26.11
N HIS A 149 -3.67 6.43 -24.85
CA HIS A 149 -2.75 7.39 -24.22
C HIS A 149 -1.35 7.35 -24.85
N TYR A 150 -0.88 6.17 -25.27
CA TYR A 150 0.38 6.06 -26.02
C TYR A 150 0.31 6.82 -27.35
N GLN A 151 -0.80 6.67 -28.10
CA GLN A 151 -0.99 7.38 -29.37
C GLN A 151 -1.13 8.90 -29.17
N LYS A 152 -1.87 9.35 -28.16
CA LYS A 152 -1.98 10.78 -27.79
C LYS A 152 -0.62 11.37 -27.45
N LEU A 153 0.17 10.65 -26.65
CA LEU A 153 1.53 11.08 -26.30
C LEU A 153 2.41 11.16 -27.56
N ASN A 154 2.37 10.16 -28.44
CA ASN A 154 3.18 10.15 -29.65
C ASN A 154 2.82 11.28 -30.64
N ASN A 155 1.53 11.61 -30.74
CA ASN A 155 1.01 12.64 -31.64
C ASN A 155 1.15 14.08 -31.09
N THR A 156 1.45 14.23 -29.80
CA THR A 156 1.64 15.53 -29.15
C THR A 156 2.84 16.29 -29.75
N SER A 157 2.67 17.59 -29.96
CA SER A 157 3.76 18.52 -30.30
C SER A 157 4.50 19.03 -29.06
N ASN A 158 3.77 19.46 -28.02
CA ASN A 158 4.33 20.00 -26.79
C ASN A 158 4.07 19.08 -25.57
N PRO A 159 5.12 18.46 -24.98
CA PRO A 159 4.94 17.55 -23.85
C PRO A 159 4.57 18.23 -22.53
N LEU A 160 4.56 19.56 -22.47
CA LEU A 160 4.18 20.35 -21.29
C LEU A 160 2.72 20.80 -21.29
N ASP A 161 1.99 20.58 -22.38
CA ASP A 161 0.57 20.93 -22.45
C ASP A 161 -0.22 20.05 -21.48
N SER A 162 -1.28 20.62 -20.87
CA SER A 162 -2.07 19.92 -19.86
C SER A 162 -2.61 18.56 -20.34
N GLU A 163 -3.06 18.48 -21.58
CA GLU A 163 -3.53 17.23 -22.19
C GLU A 163 -2.42 16.18 -22.33
N SER A 164 -1.22 16.62 -22.68
CA SER A 164 -0.05 15.75 -22.88
C SER A 164 0.50 15.26 -21.55
N VAL A 165 0.55 16.14 -20.55
CA VAL A 165 0.90 15.78 -19.16
C VAL A 165 -0.10 14.77 -18.62
N ASN A 166 -1.40 15.01 -18.79
CA ASN A 166 -2.42 14.07 -18.34
C ASN A 166 -2.32 12.74 -19.10
N SER A 167 -2.12 12.76 -20.42
CA SER A 167 -1.94 11.53 -21.21
C SER A 167 -0.73 10.72 -20.75
N ARG A 168 0.39 11.38 -20.40
CA ARG A 168 1.56 10.72 -19.79
C ARG A 168 1.22 10.10 -18.43
N ILE A 169 0.50 10.82 -17.57
CA ILE A 169 0.07 10.32 -16.26
C ILE A 169 -0.83 9.08 -16.42
N GLN A 170 -1.85 9.16 -17.28
CA GLN A 170 -2.74 8.03 -17.52
C GLN A 170 -2.01 6.84 -18.14
N LEU A 171 -1.04 7.09 -19.03
CA LEU A 171 -0.20 6.03 -19.60
C LEU A 171 0.64 5.32 -18.54
N TYR A 172 1.25 6.07 -17.62
CA TYR A 172 1.96 5.51 -16.46
C TYR A 172 1.03 4.66 -15.58
N LEU A 173 -0.14 5.19 -15.21
CA LEU A 173 -1.11 4.48 -14.39
C LEU A 173 -1.64 3.20 -15.07
N ALA A 174 -1.82 3.26 -16.40
CA ALA A 174 -2.25 2.11 -17.20
C ALA A 174 -1.15 1.04 -17.30
N GLU A 175 0.12 1.44 -17.47
CA GLU A 175 1.26 0.52 -17.49
C GLU A 175 1.40 -0.24 -16.16
N LYS A 176 1.13 0.40 -15.02
CA LYS A 176 1.13 -0.28 -13.71
C LYS A 176 0.11 -1.42 -13.63
N LYS A 177 -1.07 -1.24 -14.24
CA LYS A 177 -2.11 -2.27 -14.30
C LYS A 177 -1.80 -3.36 -15.33
N PHE A 178 -1.20 -2.98 -16.47
CA PHE A 178 -0.83 -3.88 -17.55
C PHE A 178 0.69 -3.81 -17.79
N ASN A 179 1.46 -4.42 -16.89
CA ASN A 179 2.90 -4.33 -16.89
C ASN A 179 3.57 -5.24 -17.94
N GLN A 180 4.90 -5.10 -18.08
CA GLN A 180 5.69 -5.89 -19.03
C GLN A 180 5.60 -7.41 -18.78
N ASP A 181 5.43 -7.86 -17.53
CA ASP A 181 5.35 -9.27 -17.19
C ASP A 181 4.04 -9.88 -17.67
N LEU A 182 2.92 -9.18 -17.50
CA LEU A 182 1.64 -9.56 -18.08
C LEU A 182 1.74 -9.59 -19.61
N LEU A 183 2.33 -8.57 -20.22
CA LEU A 183 2.56 -8.53 -21.68
C LEU A 183 3.36 -9.76 -22.17
N LYS A 184 4.47 -10.11 -21.51
CA LYS A 184 5.27 -11.30 -21.82
C LYS A 184 4.44 -12.58 -21.70
N ARG A 185 3.61 -12.71 -20.65
CA ARG A 185 2.73 -13.87 -20.45
C ARG A 185 1.71 -14.00 -21.57
N PHE A 186 1.09 -12.90 -22.01
CA PHE A 186 0.17 -12.90 -23.16
C PHE A 186 0.88 -13.32 -24.45
N ILE A 187 2.05 -12.75 -24.75
CA ILE A 187 2.83 -13.13 -25.94
C ILE A 187 3.18 -14.61 -25.88
N TYR A 188 3.70 -15.10 -24.75
CA TYR A 188 4.07 -16.50 -24.57
C TYR A 188 2.88 -17.47 -24.70
N PHE A 189 1.70 -17.07 -24.20
CA PHE A 189 0.47 -17.83 -24.35
C PHE A 189 0.07 -17.94 -25.83
N GLU A 190 0.06 -16.83 -26.56
CA GLU A 190 -0.27 -16.79 -27.99
C GLU A 190 0.76 -17.52 -28.86
N GLU A 191 2.06 -17.43 -28.53
CA GLU A 191 3.10 -18.26 -29.15
C GLU A 191 2.79 -19.75 -28.98
N SER A 192 2.47 -20.19 -27.76
CA SER A 192 2.20 -21.59 -27.44
C SER A 192 1.01 -22.15 -28.21
N ARG A 193 -0.02 -21.34 -28.48
CA ARG A 193 -1.15 -21.75 -29.33
C ARG A 193 -0.74 -21.92 -30.79
N ASN A 194 0.11 -21.02 -31.31
CA ASN A 194 0.55 -21.03 -32.70
C ASN A 194 1.73 -21.99 -32.99
N GLN A 195 2.32 -22.62 -31.96
CA GLN A 195 3.31 -23.69 -32.16
C GLN A 195 2.76 -24.88 -32.96
N SER A 196 1.48 -25.21 -32.76
CA SER A 196 0.77 -26.24 -33.54
C SER A 196 0.74 -25.96 -35.05
N LYS A 197 0.94 -24.69 -35.46
CA LYS A 197 1.00 -24.23 -36.85
C LYS A 197 2.43 -24.09 -37.37
N GLY A 198 3.43 -24.56 -36.63
CA GLY A 198 4.84 -24.54 -37.03
C GLY A 198 5.55 -23.20 -36.87
N VAL A 199 4.97 -22.24 -36.14
CA VAL A 199 5.63 -20.95 -35.89
C VAL A 199 6.70 -21.09 -34.78
N PRO A 200 7.95 -20.65 -35.00
CA PRO A 200 8.97 -20.63 -33.97
C PRO A 200 8.64 -19.63 -32.84
N ARG A 201 9.03 -19.97 -31.60
CA ARG A 201 9.00 -19.02 -30.47
C ARG A 201 10.08 -17.97 -30.61
N ASP A 202 9.85 -16.78 -30.07
CA ASP A 202 10.92 -15.79 -29.87
C ASP A 202 11.81 -16.23 -28.70
N ALA A 203 13.02 -16.71 -29.02
CA ALA A 203 13.99 -17.19 -28.03
C ALA A 203 14.45 -16.11 -27.04
N TYR A 204 14.27 -14.83 -27.38
CA TYR A 204 14.72 -13.70 -26.56
C TYR A 204 13.60 -13.02 -25.78
N LEU A 205 12.33 -13.39 -26.00
CA LEU A 205 11.16 -12.74 -25.39
C LEU A 205 11.29 -12.58 -23.86
N MET A 206 11.68 -13.65 -23.17
CA MET A 206 11.77 -13.63 -21.71
C MET A 206 12.93 -12.76 -21.20
N ARG A 207 14.02 -12.64 -21.97
CA ARG A 207 15.21 -11.85 -21.63
C ARG A 207 15.08 -10.39 -22.03
N ARG A 208 14.20 -10.09 -22.99
CA ARG A 208 14.01 -8.74 -23.51
C ARG A 208 13.25 -7.90 -22.49
N ASP A 209 13.68 -6.65 -22.35
CA ASP A 209 12.91 -5.65 -21.63
C ASP A 209 11.73 -5.20 -22.50
N LEU A 210 10.50 -5.37 -21.99
CA LEU A 210 9.29 -4.91 -22.66
C LEU A 210 8.63 -3.74 -21.92
N SER A 211 9.31 -3.11 -20.95
CA SER A 211 8.75 -1.93 -20.29
C SER A 211 8.64 -0.76 -21.26
N LEU A 212 7.60 0.05 -21.07
CA LEU A 212 7.31 1.13 -21.99
C LEU A 212 8.41 2.18 -21.90
N PHE A 213 8.98 2.55 -23.05
CA PHE A 213 10.13 3.46 -23.16
C PHE A 213 11.41 3.00 -22.43
N ASN A 214 11.48 1.73 -22.02
CA ASN A 214 12.47 1.19 -21.08
C ASN A 214 12.43 1.87 -19.69
N TYR A 215 11.31 2.48 -19.33
CA TYR A 215 11.14 3.13 -18.03
C TYR A 215 10.87 2.10 -16.95
N LYS A 216 11.44 2.30 -15.76
CA LYS A 216 11.38 1.37 -14.63
C LYS A 216 10.74 1.99 -13.40
N ASN A 217 11.00 3.27 -13.19
CA ASN A 217 10.55 3.99 -12.02
C ASN A 217 9.98 5.36 -12.39
N ILE A 218 9.50 6.06 -11.38
CA ILE A 218 8.88 7.37 -11.57
C ILE A 218 9.82 8.46 -12.08
N ASP A 219 11.13 8.37 -11.80
CA ASP A 219 12.14 9.29 -12.34
C ASP A 219 12.27 9.14 -13.87
N ASP A 220 12.17 7.90 -14.36
CA ASP A 220 12.18 7.64 -15.79
C ASP A 220 10.96 8.26 -16.47
N TRP A 221 9.80 8.23 -15.82
CA TRP A 221 8.55 8.78 -16.36
C TRP A 221 8.47 10.32 -16.29
N PHE A 222 8.84 10.92 -15.17
CA PHE A 222 8.57 12.34 -14.86
C PHE A 222 9.80 13.17 -14.50
N SER A 223 11.00 12.58 -14.55
CA SER A 223 12.27 13.12 -14.06
C SER A 223 12.39 13.22 -12.54
N ASP A 224 13.63 13.22 -12.08
CA ASP A 224 14.02 13.41 -10.68
C ASP A 224 13.50 14.74 -10.10
N LYS A 225 13.37 15.77 -10.95
CA LYS A 225 12.76 17.06 -10.60
C LYS A 225 11.32 16.92 -10.11
N PHE A 226 10.57 15.93 -10.60
CA PHE A 226 9.19 15.71 -10.16
C PHE A 226 9.16 15.20 -8.71
N LEU A 227 10.07 14.28 -8.36
CA LEU A 227 10.22 13.84 -6.98
C LEU A 227 10.64 14.99 -6.05
N ASN A 228 11.55 15.86 -6.50
CA ASN A 228 11.96 17.04 -5.72
C ASN A 228 10.76 17.94 -5.40
N ILE A 229 10.00 18.32 -6.42
CA ILE A 229 8.84 19.21 -6.26
C ILE A 229 7.76 18.54 -5.42
N SER A 230 7.50 17.25 -5.64
CA SER A 230 6.50 16.51 -4.87
C SER A 230 6.89 16.39 -3.39
N ALA A 231 8.16 16.13 -3.09
CA ALA A 231 8.67 16.10 -1.72
C ALA A 231 8.49 17.46 -1.03
N GLN A 232 8.93 18.55 -1.68
CA GLN A 232 8.76 19.91 -1.15
C GLN A 232 7.28 20.27 -0.96
N PHE A 233 6.41 19.85 -1.89
CA PHE A 233 4.97 20.07 -1.79
C PHE A 233 4.38 19.36 -0.56
N ILE A 234 4.74 18.09 -0.33
CA ILE A 234 4.31 17.33 0.86
C ILE A 234 4.75 18.04 2.14
N TYR A 235 6.00 18.50 2.22
CA TYR A 235 6.48 19.25 3.37
C TYR A 235 5.70 20.54 3.61
N ASN A 236 5.50 21.35 2.56
CA ASN A 236 4.74 22.59 2.66
C ASN A 236 3.30 22.37 3.13
N VAL A 237 2.61 21.37 2.58
CA VAL A 237 1.22 21.07 2.95
C VAL A 237 1.15 20.45 4.36
N ALA A 238 2.12 19.62 4.74
CA ALA A 238 2.18 19.08 6.10
C ALA A 238 2.41 20.17 7.15
N ASP A 239 3.28 21.14 6.88
CA ASP A 239 3.50 22.29 7.76
C ASP A 239 2.25 23.17 7.85
N LEU A 240 1.58 23.40 6.72
CA LEU A 240 0.29 24.11 6.69
C LEU A 240 -0.79 23.37 7.49
N ALA A 241 -0.80 22.04 7.45
CA ALA A 241 -1.70 21.23 8.26
C ALA A 241 -1.41 21.44 9.76
N GLU A 242 -0.14 21.41 10.17
CA GLU A 242 0.24 21.69 11.56
C GLU A 242 -0.18 23.11 11.98
N ALA A 243 0.02 24.12 11.13
CA ALA A 243 -0.40 25.51 11.38
C ALA A 243 -1.92 25.65 11.52
N LYS A 244 -2.69 24.82 10.80
CA LYS A 244 -4.16 24.73 10.90
C LYS A 244 -4.66 23.89 12.08
N GLY A 245 -3.75 23.35 12.90
CA GLY A 245 -4.08 22.58 14.10
C GLY A 245 -4.28 21.08 13.87
N TYR A 246 -3.92 20.54 12.70
CA TYR A 246 -3.86 19.09 12.53
C TYR A 246 -2.66 18.54 13.29
N SER A 247 -2.86 17.41 13.95
CA SER A 247 -1.80 16.69 14.65
C SER A 247 -1.88 15.21 14.31
N VAL A 248 -0.72 14.56 14.28
CA VAL A 248 -0.61 13.11 14.15
C VAL A 248 0.22 12.63 15.33
N ASP A 249 -0.37 11.73 16.12
CA ASP A 249 0.27 11.17 17.31
C ASP A 249 1.36 10.17 16.94
N SER A 250 2.43 10.13 17.74
CA SER A 250 3.56 9.22 17.48
C SER A 250 3.14 7.75 17.44
N GLU A 251 2.18 7.36 18.29
CA GLU A 251 1.62 6.01 18.29
C GLU A 251 0.88 5.69 16.99
N GLU A 252 0.22 6.68 16.39
CA GLU A 252 -0.50 6.51 15.12
C GLU A 252 0.49 6.32 13.94
N VAL A 253 1.59 7.06 13.94
CA VAL A 253 2.66 6.92 12.94
C VAL A 253 3.28 5.52 13.01
N GLU A 254 3.64 5.06 14.21
CA GLU A 254 4.21 3.72 14.41
C GLU A 254 3.20 2.63 14.02
N ALA A 255 1.93 2.78 14.41
CA ALA A 255 0.87 1.86 14.02
C ALA A 255 0.72 1.79 12.49
N ARG A 256 0.82 2.92 11.79
CA ARG A 256 0.76 2.96 10.32
C ARG A 256 1.95 2.25 9.68
N ILE A 257 3.17 2.50 10.17
CA ILE A 257 4.39 1.82 9.68
C ILE A 257 4.26 0.31 9.87
N LEU A 258 3.88 -0.15 11.07
CA LEU A 258 3.70 -1.56 11.37
C LEU A 258 2.59 -2.20 10.54
N PHE A 259 1.46 -1.51 10.35
CA PHE A 259 0.36 -1.98 9.50
C PHE A 259 0.82 -2.24 8.07
N LEU A 260 1.53 -1.28 7.46
CA LEU A 260 2.06 -1.40 6.11
C LEU A 260 3.13 -2.50 6.02
N ALA A 261 4.05 -2.55 6.99
CA ALA A 261 5.08 -3.57 7.04
C ALA A 261 4.48 -4.99 7.14
N LYS A 262 3.51 -5.18 8.03
CA LYS A 262 2.87 -6.48 8.26
C LYS A 262 2.08 -6.94 7.04
N GLY A 263 1.23 -6.08 6.48
CA GLY A 263 0.41 -6.44 5.31
C GLY A 263 1.25 -6.84 4.10
N ASN A 264 2.44 -6.26 3.96
CA ASN A 264 3.36 -6.58 2.87
C ASN A 264 4.27 -7.77 3.18
N TYR A 265 4.65 -7.95 4.43
CA TYR A 265 5.35 -9.13 4.90
C TYR A 265 4.51 -10.41 4.71
N GLU A 266 3.21 -10.37 4.98
CA GLU A 266 2.29 -11.49 4.72
C GLU A 266 2.23 -11.86 3.23
N LYS A 267 2.18 -10.85 2.34
CA LYS A 267 2.26 -11.05 0.89
C LYS A 267 3.61 -11.66 0.49
N PHE A 268 4.71 -11.17 1.05
CA PHE A 268 6.07 -11.68 0.79
C PHE A 268 6.22 -13.15 1.24
N GLN A 269 5.75 -13.51 2.42
CA GLN A 269 5.78 -14.89 2.91
C GLN A 269 5.01 -15.86 2.00
N SER A 270 3.85 -15.44 1.49
CA SER A 270 3.06 -16.29 0.58
C SER A 270 3.78 -16.62 -0.74
N HIS A 271 4.80 -15.84 -1.13
CA HIS A 271 5.58 -16.03 -2.36
C HIS A 271 6.90 -16.78 -2.14
N LEU A 272 7.35 -16.92 -0.89
CA LEU A 272 8.61 -17.58 -0.54
C LEU A 272 8.35 -18.79 0.35
N GLU A 273 8.20 -19.96 -0.26
CA GLU A 273 7.97 -21.23 0.44
C GLU A 273 9.11 -21.66 1.40
N LYS A 274 10.23 -20.93 1.51
CA LYS A 274 11.48 -21.46 2.10
C LYS A 274 12.35 -20.50 2.94
N GLN A 275 11.95 -19.26 3.22
CA GLN A 275 12.73 -18.38 4.11
C GLN A 275 11.96 -18.00 5.36
N GLU A 276 12.41 -18.51 6.50
CA GLU A 276 12.03 -18.02 7.83
C GLU A 276 12.79 -16.71 8.10
N MET A 277 12.20 -15.59 7.69
CA MET A 277 12.65 -14.24 8.05
C MET A 277 11.60 -13.65 8.97
N ASP A 278 11.94 -13.14 10.15
CA ASP A 278 10.99 -12.43 11.01
C ASP A 278 10.64 -11.02 10.48
N LEU A 279 9.59 -10.40 11.01
CA LEU A 279 9.12 -9.08 10.58
C LEU A 279 10.16 -7.97 10.84
N ASP A 280 10.91 -8.05 11.93
CA ASP A 280 11.88 -7.01 12.31
C ASP A 280 13.11 -7.02 11.37
N ALA A 281 13.58 -8.22 11.03
CA ALA A 281 14.62 -8.45 10.04
C ALA A 281 14.15 -7.98 8.66
N TYR A 282 12.89 -8.26 8.30
CA TYR A 282 12.28 -7.77 7.06
C TYR A 282 12.27 -6.24 7.01
N ILE A 283 11.79 -5.56 8.06
CA ILE A 283 11.78 -4.10 8.16
C ILE A 283 13.19 -3.52 8.02
N LYS A 284 14.18 -4.08 8.73
CA LYS A 284 15.58 -3.62 8.64
C LYS A 284 16.17 -3.75 7.24
N ILE A 285 15.87 -4.84 6.54
CA ILE A 285 16.30 -5.04 5.15
C ILE A 285 15.68 -3.98 4.24
N GLN A 286 14.40 -3.64 4.44
CA GLN A 286 13.73 -2.61 3.65
C GLN A 286 14.29 -1.22 3.90
N LEU A 287 14.46 -0.84 5.16
CA LEU A 287 15.07 0.43 5.55
C LEU A 287 16.48 0.58 4.95
N THR A 288 17.29 -0.47 5.02
CA THR A 288 18.64 -0.48 4.44
C THR A 288 18.62 -0.27 2.93
N LYS A 289 17.65 -0.86 2.22
CA LYS A 289 17.52 -0.69 0.76
C LYS A 289 17.11 0.71 0.34
N LEU A 290 16.26 1.34 1.14
CA LEU A 290 15.85 2.73 0.93
C LEU A 290 16.93 3.72 1.39
N GLY A 291 18.00 3.24 2.05
CA GLY A 291 19.01 4.09 2.66
C GLY A 291 18.47 4.91 3.83
N LEU A 292 17.39 4.46 4.47
CA LEU A 292 16.67 5.17 5.52
C LEU A 292 16.92 4.54 6.89
N THR A 293 16.94 5.36 7.93
CA THR A 293 16.80 4.88 9.30
C THR A 293 15.33 4.80 9.71
N HIS A 294 15.04 4.11 10.81
CA HIS A 294 13.68 4.11 11.39
C HIS A 294 13.20 5.52 11.73
N LYS A 295 14.10 6.39 12.21
CA LYS A 295 13.80 7.80 12.49
C LYS A 295 13.43 8.57 11.22
N ASP A 296 14.14 8.34 10.13
CA ASP A 296 13.84 8.96 8.84
C ASP A 296 12.47 8.51 8.32
N LEU A 297 12.18 7.20 8.41
CA LEU A 297 10.86 6.66 8.02
C LEU A 297 9.73 7.24 8.86
N PHE A 298 9.91 7.29 10.19
CA PHE A 298 8.93 7.89 11.11
C PHE A 298 8.64 9.35 10.73
N HIS A 299 9.70 10.13 10.48
CA HIS A 299 9.57 11.53 10.12
C HIS A 299 8.82 11.71 8.79
N VAL A 300 9.20 10.97 7.75
CA VAL A 300 8.53 10.99 6.44
C VAL A 300 7.06 10.58 6.57
N MET A 301 6.78 9.49 7.27
CA MET A 301 5.43 8.98 7.43
C MET A 301 4.53 10.00 8.13
N ARG A 302 5.03 10.66 9.17
CA ARG A 302 4.31 11.74 9.86
C ARG A 302 3.95 12.88 8.89
N LYS A 303 4.89 13.32 8.05
CA LYS A 303 4.64 14.39 7.07
C LYS A 303 3.65 13.94 5.99
N VAL A 304 3.73 12.70 5.50
CA VAL A 304 2.74 12.12 4.58
C VAL A 304 1.34 12.05 5.20
N MET A 305 1.23 11.64 6.47
CA MET A 305 -0.05 11.57 7.18
C MET A 305 -0.68 12.95 7.36
N LEU A 306 0.10 13.96 7.76
CA LEU A 306 -0.35 15.35 7.86
C LEU A 306 -0.80 15.91 6.50
N PHE A 307 -0.01 15.67 5.46
CA PHE A 307 -0.35 16.03 4.08
C PHE A 307 -1.70 15.42 3.66
N ARG A 308 -1.91 14.13 3.89
CA ARG A 308 -3.16 13.43 3.58
C ARG A 308 -4.34 13.94 4.40
N ALA A 309 -4.13 14.21 5.69
CA ALA A 309 -5.17 14.73 6.56
C ALA A 309 -5.74 16.05 6.03
N LEU A 310 -4.87 17.00 5.68
CA LEU A 310 -5.31 18.29 5.15
C LEU A 310 -5.89 18.17 3.73
N THR A 311 -5.26 17.40 2.83
CA THR A 311 -5.74 17.27 1.45
C THR A 311 -7.08 16.54 1.35
N HIS A 312 -7.30 15.50 2.15
CA HIS A 312 -8.60 14.83 2.22
C HIS A 312 -9.69 15.74 2.79
N ASP A 313 -9.38 16.54 3.81
CA ASP A 313 -10.35 17.48 4.38
C ASP A 313 -10.70 18.63 3.42
N LEU A 314 -9.71 19.10 2.64
CA LEU A 314 -9.95 20.07 1.56
C LEU A 314 -10.76 19.43 0.43
N ALA A 315 -10.47 18.18 0.05
CA ALA A 315 -11.23 17.48 -0.98
C ALA A 315 -12.67 17.25 -0.55
N SER A 316 -12.92 16.78 0.68
CA SER A 316 -14.28 16.60 1.22
C SER A 316 -15.03 17.94 1.32
N SER A 317 -14.35 19.03 1.66
CA SER A 317 -14.94 20.37 1.72
C SER A 317 -15.21 20.99 0.34
N VAL A 318 -14.42 20.65 -0.68
CA VAL A 318 -14.56 21.15 -2.06
C VAL A 318 -15.54 20.29 -2.89
N LEU A 319 -15.89 19.09 -2.43
CA LEU A 319 -16.92 18.24 -3.06
C LEU A 319 -18.36 18.82 -2.96
N ASP A 320 -18.55 19.99 -2.34
CA ASP A 320 -19.74 20.84 -2.51
C ASP A 320 -19.71 21.67 -3.83
N SER A 321 -18.67 21.52 -4.67
CA SER A 321 -18.53 22.19 -5.97
C SER A 321 -18.83 21.24 -7.16
N PRO A 322 -19.67 21.66 -8.12
CA PRO A 322 -20.26 20.78 -9.15
C PRO A 322 -19.31 20.22 -10.23
N PHE A 323 -18.00 20.48 -10.17
CA PHE A 323 -17.04 20.06 -11.20
C PHE A 323 -16.37 18.70 -10.95
N SER A 324 -16.38 18.19 -9.72
CA SER A 324 -15.86 16.84 -9.38
C SER A 324 -16.90 15.73 -9.56
N ILE A 325 -18.11 16.13 -9.95
CA ILE A 325 -19.32 15.31 -9.93
C ILE A 325 -19.39 14.35 -11.11
N GLU A 326 -18.75 14.55 -12.26
CA GLU A 326 -18.99 13.68 -13.43
C GLU A 326 -18.33 12.30 -13.31
N SER A 327 -17.07 12.23 -12.86
CA SER A 327 -16.36 10.96 -12.63
C SER A 327 -16.94 10.22 -11.42
N PHE A 328 -17.29 10.95 -10.35
CA PHE A 328 -17.93 10.37 -9.19
C PHE A 328 -19.38 9.95 -9.49
N ASN A 329 -20.16 10.72 -10.25
CA ASN A 329 -21.54 10.36 -10.64
C ASN A 329 -21.58 9.20 -11.61
N SER A 330 -20.61 9.02 -12.52
CA SER A 330 -20.60 7.81 -13.34
C SER A 330 -20.46 6.52 -12.51
N PHE A 331 -19.87 6.62 -11.31
CA PHE A 331 -19.74 5.53 -10.33
C PHE A 331 -20.84 5.55 -9.24
N ALA A 332 -21.37 6.73 -8.90
CA ALA A 332 -22.37 6.97 -7.84
C ALA A 332 -23.82 7.01 -8.35
N LEU A 333 -24.04 7.06 -9.66
CA LEU A 333 -25.35 6.84 -10.29
C LEU A 333 -25.72 5.36 -10.36
N GLU A 334 -24.80 4.44 -10.07
CA GLU A 334 -25.19 3.14 -9.53
C GLU A 334 -25.74 3.37 -8.12
N LYS A 335 -27.05 3.63 -8.05
CA LYS A 335 -27.79 3.69 -6.79
C LYS A 335 -27.72 2.32 -6.12
N VAL A 336 -26.71 2.10 -5.30
CA VAL A 336 -26.72 1.05 -4.30
C VAL A 336 -27.50 1.59 -3.11
N GLN A 337 -28.63 0.95 -2.83
CA GLN A 337 -29.33 1.14 -1.57
C GLN A 337 -28.46 0.51 -0.48
N VAL A 338 -27.68 1.32 0.23
CA VAL A 338 -26.81 0.84 1.31
C VAL A 338 -27.56 0.97 2.62
N ASP A 339 -27.93 -0.18 3.19
CA ASP A 339 -28.38 -0.25 4.58
C ASP A 339 -27.16 -0.06 5.48
N ARG A 340 -27.06 1.11 6.12
CA ARG A 340 -26.03 1.40 7.13
C ARG A 340 -26.40 0.66 8.41
N TYR A 341 -25.74 -0.47 8.63
CA TYR A 341 -25.83 -1.21 9.90
C TYR A 341 -24.81 -0.64 10.89
N GLU A 342 -25.28 0.15 11.85
CA GLU A 342 -24.48 0.54 13.01
C GLU A 342 -24.69 -0.44 14.15
N LEU A 343 -23.60 -0.83 14.81
CA LEU A 343 -23.66 -1.56 16.07
C LEU A 343 -24.23 -0.61 17.14
N GLY A 344 -25.32 -1.03 17.80
CA GLY A 344 -25.90 -0.29 18.92
C GLY A 344 -24.87 -0.07 20.04
N SER A 345 -25.09 0.94 20.89
CA SER A 345 -24.18 1.32 21.98
C SER A 345 -23.69 0.16 22.83
N ASP A 346 -24.55 -0.86 23.02
CA ASP A 346 -24.30 -2.02 23.87
C ASP A 346 -23.46 -3.11 23.17
N THR A 347 -23.20 -2.95 21.87
CA THR A 347 -22.43 -3.86 21.01
C THR A 347 -21.14 -3.22 20.45
N LYS A 348 -20.81 -2.00 20.91
CA LYS A 348 -19.54 -1.36 20.58
C LYS A 348 -18.39 -2.07 21.31
N MET A 349 -17.40 -2.50 20.54
CA MET A 349 -16.18 -3.13 21.05
C MET A 349 -15.21 -2.02 21.45
N ASN A 350 -14.93 -1.88 22.73
CA ASN A 350 -14.14 -0.76 23.24
C ASN A 350 -12.64 -1.09 23.31
N ASN A 351 -12.28 -2.37 23.18
CA ASN A 351 -10.90 -2.84 23.24
C ASN A 351 -10.72 -4.13 22.42
N LEU A 352 -9.46 -4.51 22.18
CA LEU A 352 -9.08 -5.71 21.41
C LEU A 352 -9.64 -7.00 22.02
N LYS A 353 -9.77 -7.06 23.34
CA LYS A 353 -10.30 -8.24 24.05
C LYS A 353 -11.78 -8.44 23.71
N ASP A 354 -12.56 -7.37 23.59
CA ASP A 354 -13.97 -7.44 23.19
C ASP A 354 -14.11 -7.95 21.75
N LEU A 355 -13.21 -7.54 20.86
CA LEU A 355 -13.16 -8.02 19.48
C LEU A 355 -12.86 -9.53 19.40
N VAL A 356 -11.85 -9.99 20.15
CA VAL A 356 -11.48 -11.41 20.22
C VAL A 356 -12.61 -12.25 20.83
N LEU A 357 -13.25 -11.77 21.91
CA LEU A 357 -14.39 -12.45 22.52
C LEU A 357 -15.59 -12.53 21.58
N PHE A 358 -15.83 -11.47 20.79
CA PHE A 358 -16.87 -11.44 19.79
C PHE A 358 -16.57 -12.41 18.63
N GLU A 359 -15.33 -12.50 18.17
CA GLU A 359 -14.91 -13.45 17.14
C GLU A 359 -15.04 -14.90 17.65
N MET A 360 -14.64 -15.18 18.89
CA MET A 360 -14.81 -16.48 19.53
C MET A 360 -16.29 -16.85 19.67
N TYR A 361 -17.13 -15.92 20.12
CA TYR A 361 -18.58 -16.11 20.21
C TYR A 361 -19.19 -16.38 18.82
N SER A 362 -18.82 -15.58 17.82
CA SER A 362 -19.37 -15.66 16.47
C SER A 362 -19.01 -16.97 15.80
N ASN A 363 -17.75 -17.42 15.94
CA ASN A 363 -17.32 -18.73 15.44
C ASN A 363 -17.97 -19.90 16.18
N ALA A 364 -18.31 -19.73 17.46
CA ALA A 364 -19.01 -20.76 18.22
C ALA A 364 -20.46 -20.94 17.73
N VAL A 365 -21.17 -19.85 17.46
CA VAL A 365 -22.61 -19.87 17.15
C VAL A 365 -22.97 -19.91 15.67
N ALA A 366 -22.08 -19.48 14.77
CA ALA A 366 -22.32 -19.48 13.33
C ALA A 366 -22.18 -20.88 12.71
N LYS A 367 -22.98 -21.20 11.68
CA LYS A 367 -22.82 -22.45 10.91
C LYS A 367 -21.56 -22.48 10.04
N GLU A 368 -21.13 -21.33 9.55
CA GLU A 368 -19.92 -21.14 8.74
C GLU A 368 -18.89 -20.29 9.50
N SER A 369 -17.61 -20.34 9.08
CA SER A 369 -16.55 -19.54 9.71
C SER A 369 -16.83 -18.04 9.56
N PHE A 370 -16.67 -17.29 10.65
CA PHE A 370 -17.03 -15.90 10.71
C PHE A 370 -16.14 -15.04 9.78
N LYS A 371 -16.77 -14.39 8.80
CA LYS A 371 -16.15 -13.41 7.89
C LYS A 371 -16.84 -12.04 8.01
N GLY A 372 -17.09 -11.59 9.24
CA GLY A 372 -17.62 -10.25 9.52
C GLY A 372 -19.11 -10.16 9.85
N ALA A 373 -19.95 -11.14 9.46
CA ALA A 373 -21.36 -11.21 9.88
C ALA A 373 -21.87 -12.65 9.97
N ILE A 374 -22.67 -12.94 11.00
CA ILE A 374 -23.32 -14.25 11.18
C ILE A 374 -24.59 -14.27 10.32
N LYS A 375 -24.56 -15.01 9.22
CA LYS A 375 -25.73 -15.17 8.33
C LYS A 375 -26.71 -16.22 8.84
N GLU A 376 -26.19 -17.29 9.44
CA GLU A 376 -26.99 -18.39 9.99
C GLU A 376 -26.43 -18.88 11.32
N TYR A 377 -27.32 -19.01 12.30
CA TYR A 377 -27.02 -19.60 13.60
C TYR A 377 -27.15 -21.13 13.56
N LYS A 378 -26.32 -21.83 14.32
CA LYS A 378 -26.48 -23.26 14.59
C LYS A 378 -27.78 -23.53 15.36
N ASP A 379 -28.35 -24.72 15.15
CA ASP A 379 -29.52 -25.15 15.92
C ASP A 379 -29.18 -25.30 17.41
N VAL A 380 -30.15 -25.04 18.29
CA VAL A 380 -30.01 -25.07 19.74
C VAL A 380 -29.58 -26.46 20.23
N LYS A 381 -29.97 -27.54 19.54
CA LYS A 381 -29.50 -28.90 19.86
C LYS A 381 -28.00 -29.04 19.62
N THR A 382 -27.50 -28.52 18.50
CA THR A 382 -26.08 -28.54 18.14
C THR A 382 -25.25 -27.63 19.06
N LEU A 383 -25.78 -26.46 19.42
CA LEU A 383 -25.14 -25.53 20.36
C LEU A 383 -25.02 -26.10 21.77
N LYS A 384 -26.03 -26.85 22.25
CA LYS A 384 -25.96 -27.56 23.53
C LYS A 384 -24.83 -28.60 23.60
N THR A 385 -24.43 -29.18 22.47
CA THR A 385 -23.35 -30.16 22.41
C THR A 385 -21.97 -29.50 22.28
N GLN A 386 -21.84 -28.45 21.47
CA GLN A 386 -20.55 -27.82 21.16
C GLN A 386 -20.17 -26.66 22.10
N ALA A 387 -21.14 -25.87 22.57
CA ALA A 387 -20.93 -24.70 23.41
C ALA A 387 -22.05 -24.56 24.46
N PRO A 388 -22.18 -25.51 25.41
CA PRO A 388 -23.29 -25.56 26.37
C PRO A 388 -23.40 -24.32 27.26
N HIS A 389 -22.27 -23.64 27.52
CA HIS A 389 -22.19 -22.44 28.35
C HIS A 389 -22.88 -21.21 27.73
N LEU A 390 -23.14 -21.21 26.42
CA LEU A 390 -23.84 -20.14 25.72
C LEU A 390 -25.38 -20.31 25.73
N VAL A 391 -25.89 -21.46 26.19
CA VAL A 391 -27.32 -21.76 26.16
C VAL A 391 -27.97 -21.41 27.50
N GLN A 392 -28.70 -20.30 27.55
CA GLN A 392 -29.41 -19.86 28.74
C GLN A 392 -30.89 -20.29 28.73
N LYS A 393 -31.41 -20.69 29.90
CA LYS A 393 -32.85 -20.95 30.10
C LYS A 393 -33.51 -19.70 30.67
N LYS A 394 -34.42 -19.06 29.92
CA LYS A 394 -35.28 -18.00 30.46
C LYS A 394 -36.47 -18.62 31.20
N PHE A 395 -36.66 -18.25 32.46
CA PHE A 395 -37.87 -18.55 33.22
C PHE A 395 -38.74 -17.29 33.26
N LYS A 396 -40.03 -17.43 32.91
CA LYS A 396 -40.99 -16.33 33.05
C LYS A 396 -41.63 -16.43 34.43
N VAL A 397 -41.12 -15.65 35.38
CA VAL A 397 -41.69 -15.59 36.73
C VAL A 397 -42.77 -14.51 36.76
N LYS A 398 -44.00 -14.90 37.12
CA LYS A 398 -45.12 -13.98 37.32
C LYS A 398 -45.15 -13.62 38.80
N VAL A 399 -44.65 -12.45 39.15
CA VAL A 399 -44.68 -11.94 40.53
C VAL A 399 -45.93 -11.09 40.70
N SER A 400 -46.80 -11.48 41.62
CA SER A 400 -47.93 -10.67 42.07
C SER A 400 -47.60 -10.09 43.43
N GLU A 401 -47.45 -8.77 43.51
CA GLU A 401 -47.26 -8.06 44.76
C GLU A 401 -48.64 -7.73 45.35
N ILE A 402 -48.95 -8.31 46.52
CA ILE A 402 -50.21 -8.07 47.24
C ILE A 402 -49.88 -7.16 48.43
N SER A 403 -50.49 -5.98 48.50
CA SER A 403 -50.30 -5.12 49.67
C SER A 403 -50.89 -5.78 50.92
N LYS A 404 -50.17 -5.71 52.05
CA LYS A 404 -50.68 -6.21 53.34
C LYS A 404 -52.02 -5.58 53.75
N SER A 405 -52.28 -4.34 53.29
CA SER A 405 -53.56 -3.64 53.50
C SER A 405 -54.74 -4.30 52.78
N PHE A 406 -54.50 -4.97 51.63
CA PHE A 406 -55.55 -5.66 50.88
C PHE A 406 -55.92 -7.02 51.51
N LEU A 407 -54.99 -7.66 52.22
CA LEU A 407 -55.23 -8.88 53.01
C LEU A 407 -55.96 -8.61 54.33
N ALA A 408 -55.74 -7.45 54.95
CA ALA A 408 -56.39 -7.07 56.21
C ALA A 408 -57.90 -6.78 56.07
N ALA A 409 -58.36 -6.40 54.88
CA ALA A 409 -59.75 -6.00 54.66
C ALA A 409 -60.72 -7.16 54.32
N ARG A 410 -60.25 -8.42 54.29
CA ARG A 410 -61.05 -9.57 53.85
C ARG A 410 -61.27 -10.69 54.87
N PHE A 411 -60.97 -10.47 56.14
CA PHE A 411 -61.43 -11.35 57.21
C PHE A 411 -62.42 -10.61 58.10
N SER A 412 -63.73 -10.83 57.86
CA SER A 412 -64.73 -10.54 58.88
C SER A 412 -64.47 -11.48 60.06
N ILE A 413 -64.18 -10.91 61.22
CA ILE A 413 -64.10 -11.60 62.51
C ILE A 413 -65.48 -12.21 62.80
N LYS A 414 -65.73 -13.43 62.31
CA LYS A 414 -66.84 -14.27 62.77
C LYS A 414 -66.74 -15.77 62.50
N GLN A 415 -65.61 -16.31 62.03
CA GLN A 415 -65.50 -17.76 61.78
C GLN A 415 -64.10 -18.35 62.02
N THR A 416 -63.47 -18.08 63.17
CA THR A 416 -62.34 -18.89 63.66
C THR A 416 -62.32 -18.98 65.18
N TRP A 417 -63.48 -19.21 65.77
CA TRP A 417 -63.61 -19.89 67.06
C TRP A 417 -64.44 -21.15 66.79
N ASP A 418 -63.74 -22.23 66.44
CA ASP A 418 -63.87 -23.60 66.94
C ASP A 418 -62.78 -24.47 66.31
#